data_AF-A0A2D5IEZ0-F1
#
_entry.id   AF-A0A2D5IEZ0-F1
#
_cell.length_a   1.000
_cell.length_b   1.000
_cell.length_c   1.000
_cell.angle_alpha   90.00
_cell.angle_beta   90.00
_cell.angle_gamma   90.00
#
_symmetry.space_group_name_H-M   'P 1'
#
loop_
_entity.id
_entity.type
_entity.pdbx_description
1 polymer ?
#
loop_
_entity_poly.entity_id
_entity_poly.type
_entity_poly.pdbx_seq_one_letter_code
_entity_poly.pdbx_strand_id
1 'polypeptide(L)'
;IPQVKRIVRSTPRREDRQTLLFSATFTQDIMNLAQQWTFEPITVEIEPEHVATASVDQKVYLVTSQERFPVLMDLLNDPAVESVIVFANRRDQVRRLYEKLRKAGIDCGMLSGEITQAKRTKTLENFKSGRSKVMVATDVAGRGIHVEGISHVVNYNLPEDPEDYVHRIGRTGRAGATGVSISFASEDDAFLLPDIETLLGHSLACTPPPLRERS
;
A
#
# COMPACT_ATOMS: atom_id res chain seq x y z
N ILE A 1 17.81 8.08 15.82
CA ILE A 1 18.39 6.73 15.57
C ILE A 1 19.72 6.46 16.31
N PRO A 2 19.69 6.16 17.63
CA PRO A 2 20.91 5.96 18.44
C PRO A 2 21.72 4.71 18.06
N GLN A 3 21.05 3.63 17.68
CA GLN A 3 21.68 2.36 17.34
C GLN A 3 22.55 2.45 16.08
N VAL A 4 22.04 3.08 15.01
CA VAL A 4 22.81 3.29 13.77
C VAL A 4 24.04 4.17 14.02
N LYS A 5 23.89 5.24 14.81
CA LYS A 5 25.04 6.09 15.21
C LYS A 5 26.12 5.29 15.95
N ARG A 6 25.73 4.32 16.79
CA ARG A 6 26.68 3.44 17.49
C ARG A 6 27.43 2.54 16.50
N ILE A 7 26.73 1.91 15.56
CA ILE A 7 27.34 1.05 14.54
C ILE A 7 28.31 1.86 13.67
N VAL A 8 27.89 3.01 13.15
CA VAL A 8 28.74 3.88 12.31
C VAL A 8 30.02 4.30 13.05
N ARG A 9 29.92 4.62 14.36
CA ARG A 9 31.09 4.94 15.19
C ARG A 9 32.04 3.76 15.42
N SER A 10 31.58 2.53 15.24
CA SER A 10 32.37 1.31 15.35
C SER A 10 32.99 0.85 14.02
N THR A 11 32.72 1.55 12.92
CA THR A 11 33.32 1.29 11.59
C THR A 11 34.57 2.14 11.36
N PRO A 12 35.43 1.81 10.36
CA PRO A 12 36.52 2.69 9.92
C PRO A 12 36.04 4.10 9.62
N ARG A 13 36.93 5.10 9.54
CA ARG A 13 36.52 6.49 9.26
C ARG A 13 35.78 6.57 7.93
N ARG A 14 34.94 7.60 7.77
CA ARG A 14 34.12 7.76 6.55
C ARG A 14 34.97 7.89 5.28
N GLU A 15 36.20 8.39 5.40
CA GLU A 15 37.18 8.46 4.31
C GLU A 15 37.73 7.06 3.92
N ASP A 16 37.72 6.11 4.85
CA ASP A 16 38.32 4.77 4.69
C ASP A 16 37.28 3.67 4.44
N ARG A 17 36.02 4.04 4.16
CA ARG A 17 34.93 3.09 3.89
C ARG A 17 33.97 3.63 2.83
N GLN A 18 33.46 2.73 2.01
CA GLN A 18 32.34 3.05 1.14
C GLN A 18 31.03 3.01 1.95
N THR A 19 30.25 4.10 1.90
CA THR A 19 28.93 4.17 2.54
C THR A 19 27.89 4.48 1.47
N LEU A 20 26.91 3.59 1.32
CA LEU A 20 25.74 3.80 0.47
C LEU A 20 24.53 4.06 1.38
N LEU A 21 23.88 5.21 1.22
CA LEU A 21 22.68 5.58 1.96
C LEU A 21 21.50 5.63 0.99
N PHE A 22 20.48 4.83 1.30
CA PHE A 22 19.23 4.79 0.54
C PHE A 22 18.13 5.37 1.42
N SER A 23 17.37 6.32 0.88
CA SER A 23 16.19 6.88 1.54
C SER A 23 15.06 6.98 0.53
N ALA A 24 13.84 6.75 1.00
CA ALA A 24 12.63 7.05 0.23
C ALA A 24 12.29 8.55 0.28
N THR A 25 12.71 9.26 1.33
CA THR A 25 12.38 10.67 1.55
C THR A 25 13.62 11.53 1.76
N PHE A 26 13.57 12.79 1.32
CA PHE A 26 14.66 13.77 1.43
C PHE A 26 14.40 14.81 2.52
N THR A 27 14.07 14.36 3.74
CA THR A 27 13.94 15.30 4.86
C THR A 27 15.30 15.90 5.23
N GLN A 28 15.30 17.10 5.81
CA GLN A 28 16.54 17.76 6.25
C GLN A 28 17.34 16.87 7.21
N ASP A 29 16.65 16.08 8.05
CA ASP A 29 17.30 15.13 8.95
C ASP A 29 18.04 14.02 8.21
N ILE A 30 17.46 13.46 7.14
CA ILE A 30 18.11 12.45 6.29
C ILE A 30 19.33 13.06 5.59
N MET A 31 19.18 14.27 5.04
CA MET A 31 20.26 15.00 4.36
C MET A 31 21.44 15.24 5.31
N ASN A 32 21.17 15.65 6.55
CA ASN A 32 22.19 15.85 7.58
C ASN A 32 22.92 14.54 7.93
N LEU A 33 22.19 13.41 8.00
CA LEU A 33 22.78 12.09 8.24
C LEU A 33 23.65 11.63 7.08
N ALA A 34 23.20 11.84 5.83
CA ALA A 34 23.96 11.53 4.64
C ALA A 34 25.30 12.26 4.64
N GLN A 35 25.29 13.58 4.87
CA GLN A 35 26.52 14.38 4.96
C GLN A 35 27.44 13.93 6.11
N GLN A 36 26.87 13.52 7.25
CA GLN A 36 27.65 13.08 8.40
C GLN A 36 28.34 11.73 8.16
N TRP A 37 27.69 10.81 7.45
CA TRP A 37 28.13 9.41 7.37
C TRP A 37 28.85 9.05 6.08
N THR A 38 28.64 9.81 5.01
CA THR A 38 29.31 9.63 3.72
C THR A 38 30.51 10.57 3.60
N PHE A 39 31.41 10.27 2.67
CA PHE A 39 32.53 11.11 2.29
C PHE A 39 32.36 11.44 0.80
N GLU A 40 32.28 12.74 0.49
CA GLU A 40 32.04 13.26 -0.87
C GLU A 40 30.98 12.47 -1.67
N PRO A 41 29.73 12.39 -1.18
CA PRO A 41 28.71 11.56 -1.81
C PRO A 41 28.28 12.13 -3.17
N ILE A 42 28.01 11.23 -4.11
CA ILE A 42 27.22 11.54 -5.30
C ILE A 42 25.76 11.30 -4.95
N THR A 43 24.93 12.34 -5.08
CA THR A 43 23.49 12.23 -4.91
C THR A 43 22.87 11.71 -6.21
N VAL A 44 22.14 10.60 -6.13
CA VAL A 44 21.31 10.10 -7.21
C VAL A 44 19.87 10.24 -6.76
N GLU A 45 19.16 11.16 -7.40
CA GLU A 45 17.73 11.31 -7.24
C GLU A 45 17.04 10.60 -8.41
N ILE A 46 16.18 9.65 -8.07
CA ILE A 46 15.34 8.96 -9.05
C ILE A 46 13.94 9.49 -8.78
N GLU A 47 13.44 10.35 -9.66
CA GLU A 47 12.02 10.68 -9.63
C GLU A 47 11.23 9.37 -9.80
N PRO A 48 10.24 9.11 -8.94
CA PRO A 48 9.40 7.94 -9.14
C PRO A 48 8.82 8.02 -10.55
N GLU A 49 8.91 6.93 -11.31
CA GLU A 49 8.14 6.81 -12.55
C GLU A 49 6.66 6.94 -12.18
N HIS A 50 6.10 8.14 -12.34
CA HIS A 50 4.67 8.43 -12.24
C HIS A 50 3.84 7.62 -13.27
N VAL A 51 4.48 6.75 -14.05
CA VAL A 51 3.90 5.91 -15.10
C VAL A 51 2.87 4.91 -14.55
N ALA A 52 2.96 4.52 -13.28
CA ALA A 52 2.02 3.55 -12.69
C ALA A 52 0.59 4.08 -12.50
N THR A 53 0.36 5.41 -12.46
CA THR A 53 -0.99 5.96 -12.26
C THR A 53 -1.82 6.00 -13.54
N ALA A 54 -1.18 6.14 -14.71
CA ALA A 54 -1.86 6.31 -15.99
C ALA A 54 -2.64 5.06 -16.46
N SER A 55 -2.24 3.86 -16.02
CA SER A 55 -2.84 2.58 -16.40
C SER A 55 -3.85 2.02 -15.39
N VAL A 56 -4.13 2.76 -14.30
CA VAL A 56 -5.03 2.36 -13.23
C VAL A 56 -6.29 3.22 -13.25
N ASP A 57 -7.45 2.60 -13.41
CA ASP A 57 -8.75 3.22 -13.21
C ASP A 57 -8.97 3.44 -11.70
N GLN A 58 -8.88 4.70 -11.26
CA GLN A 58 -8.92 5.10 -9.86
C GLN A 58 -10.32 5.64 -9.51
N LYS A 59 -10.98 4.98 -8.56
CA LYS A 59 -12.30 5.35 -8.04
C LYS A 59 -12.22 5.66 -6.56
N VAL A 60 -12.94 6.68 -6.13
CA VAL A 60 -13.15 6.99 -4.72
C VAL A 60 -14.63 6.85 -4.40
N TYR A 61 -14.97 5.95 -3.48
CA TYR A 61 -16.31 5.81 -2.94
C TYR A 61 -16.44 6.55 -1.63
N LEU A 62 -17.38 7.50 -1.60
CA LEU A 62 -17.81 8.17 -0.39
C LEU A 62 -18.72 7.21 0.39
N VAL A 63 -18.24 6.77 1.55
CA VAL A 63 -18.92 5.78 2.39
C VAL A 63 -18.81 6.20 3.85
N THR A 64 -19.77 5.86 4.68
CA THR A 64 -19.57 5.94 6.13
C THR A 64 -18.64 4.84 6.61
N SER A 65 -18.05 5.00 7.79
CA SER A 65 -17.19 3.97 8.38
C SER A 65 -17.91 2.63 8.61
N GLN A 66 -19.23 2.65 8.75
CA GLN A 66 -20.07 1.45 8.87
C GLN A 66 -20.34 0.78 7.51
N GLU A 67 -20.40 1.56 6.43
CA GLU A 67 -20.67 1.08 5.07
C GLU A 67 -19.46 0.45 4.38
N ARG A 68 -18.23 0.74 4.83
CA ARG A 68 -17.01 0.17 4.24
C ARG A 68 -17.06 -1.35 4.09
N PHE A 69 -17.54 -2.08 5.11
CA PHE A 69 -17.57 -3.55 5.06
C PHE A 69 -18.65 -4.09 4.10
N PRO A 70 -19.92 -3.64 4.17
CA PRO A 70 -20.92 -3.96 3.15
C PRO A 70 -20.46 -3.68 1.71
N VAL A 71 -19.90 -2.49 1.46
CA VAL A 71 -19.42 -2.10 0.12
C VAL A 71 -18.26 -2.98 -0.33
N LEU A 72 -17.33 -3.32 0.58
CA LEU A 72 -16.28 -4.30 0.27
C LEU A 72 -16.87 -5.64 -0.12
N MET A 73 -17.84 -6.16 0.64
CA MET A 73 -18.47 -7.45 0.32
C MET A 73 -19.16 -7.43 -1.05
N ASP A 74 -19.81 -6.33 -1.42
CA ASP A 74 -20.41 -6.18 -2.74
C ASP A 74 -19.36 -6.21 -3.85
N LEU A 75 -18.23 -5.51 -3.66
CA LEU A 75 -17.10 -5.55 -4.59
C LEU A 75 -16.51 -6.97 -4.70
N LEU A 76 -16.32 -7.67 -3.59
CA LEU A 76 -15.75 -9.02 -3.61
C LEU A 76 -16.63 -10.04 -4.33
N ASN A 77 -17.95 -9.79 -4.36
CA ASN A 77 -18.93 -10.61 -5.07
C ASN A 77 -19.05 -10.28 -6.57
N ASP A 78 -18.42 -9.20 -7.03
CA ASP A 78 -18.37 -8.88 -8.46
C ASP A 78 -17.50 -9.92 -9.20
N PRO A 79 -18.03 -10.59 -10.25
CA PRO A 79 -17.27 -11.52 -11.07
C PRO A 79 -16.03 -10.91 -11.73
N ALA A 80 -16.01 -9.59 -11.99
CA ALA A 80 -14.86 -8.89 -12.56
C ALA A 80 -13.66 -8.81 -11.59
N VAL A 81 -13.88 -9.02 -10.29
CA VAL A 81 -12.81 -9.04 -9.29
C VAL A 81 -12.20 -10.43 -9.25
N GLU A 82 -11.10 -10.65 -9.96
CA GLU A 82 -10.42 -11.95 -10.02
C GLU A 82 -9.42 -12.14 -8.88
N SER A 83 -8.71 -11.07 -8.52
CA SER A 83 -7.72 -11.01 -7.44
C SER A 83 -7.67 -9.62 -6.83
N VAL A 84 -7.63 -9.53 -5.50
CA VAL A 84 -7.73 -8.25 -4.80
C VAL A 84 -6.85 -8.17 -3.56
N ILE A 85 -6.13 -7.05 -3.42
CA ILE A 85 -5.51 -6.65 -2.17
C ILE A 85 -6.33 -5.56 -1.52
N VAL A 86 -6.66 -5.75 -0.24
CA VAL A 86 -7.35 -4.79 0.60
C VAL A 86 -6.37 -4.22 1.62
N PHE A 87 -6.06 -2.92 1.52
CA PHE A 87 -5.15 -2.23 2.41
C PHE A 87 -5.88 -1.54 3.56
N ALA A 88 -5.34 -1.70 4.76
CA ALA A 88 -5.70 -0.92 5.94
C ALA A 88 -4.44 -0.48 6.70
N ASN A 89 -4.48 0.69 7.33
CA ASN A 89 -3.28 1.36 7.82
C ASN A 89 -2.64 0.61 9.00
N ARG A 90 -3.47 0.04 9.89
CA ARG A 90 -3.00 -0.58 11.14
C ARG A 90 -3.18 -2.09 11.18
N ARG A 91 -2.30 -2.76 11.91
CA ARG A 91 -2.33 -4.23 12.11
C ARG A 91 -3.63 -4.72 12.71
N ASP A 92 -4.17 -4.02 13.70
CA ASP A 92 -5.42 -4.40 14.37
C ASP A 92 -6.63 -4.24 13.44
N GLN A 93 -6.63 -3.25 12.55
CA GLN A 93 -7.65 -3.10 11.50
C GLN A 93 -7.57 -4.27 10.50
N VAL A 94 -6.37 -4.59 10.02
CA VAL A 94 -6.13 -5.74 9.12
C VAL A 94 -6.60 -7.05 9.74
N ARG A 95 -6.28 -7.30 11.01
CA ARG A 95 -6.73 -8.51 11.73
C ARG A 95 -8.25 -8.57 11.87
N ARG A 96 -8.88 -7.47 12.29
CA ARG A 96 -10.34 -7.37 12.42
C ARG A 96 -11.03 -7.59 11.07
N LEU A 97 -10.50 -7.02 10.00
CA LEU A 97 -11.06 -7.16 8.66
C LEU A 97 -10.91 -8.59 8.14
N TYR A 98 -9.73 -9.19 8.32
CA TYR A 98 -9.49 -10.60 8.01
C TYR A 98 -10.48 -11.55 8.73
N GLU A 99 -10.68 -11.35 10.03
CA GLU A 99 -11.63 -12.16 10.80
C GLU A 99 -13.08 -11.96 10.34
N LYS A 100 -13.48 -10.73 10.02
CA LYS A 100 -14.82 -10.43 9.48
C LYS A 100 -15.04 -11.11 8.12
N LEU A 101 -14.08 -11.02 7.21
CA LEU A 101 -14.13 -11.67 5.90
C LEU A 101 -14.23 -13.20 6.02
N ARG A 102 -13.41 -13.80 6.88
CA ARG A 102 -13.47 -15.25 7.16
C ARG A 102 -14.82 -15.68 7.72
N LYS A 103 -15.40 -14.91 8.66
CA LYS A 103 -16.74 -15.17 9.21
C LYS A 103 -17.84 -15.04 8.15
N ALA A 104 -17.65 -14.17 7.16
CA ALA A 104 -18.55 -14.01 6.01
C ALA A 104 -18.32 -15.07 4.91
N GLY A 105 -17.46 -16.07 5.13
CA GLY A 105 -17.21 -17.15 4.19
C GLY A 105 -16.21 -16.83 3.07
N ILE A 106 -15.54 -15.67 3.13
CA ILE A 106 -14.52 -15.29 2.13
C ILE A 106 -13.18 -15.97 2.47
N ASP A 107 -12.60 -16.69 1.50
CA ASP A 107 -11.22 -17.16 1.61
C ASP A 107 -10.26 -16.01 1.33
N CYS A 108 -9.61 -15.53 2.40
CA CYS A 108 -8.64 -14.45 2.31
C CYS A 108 -7.32 -14.80 3.00
N GLY A 109 -6.21 -14.24 2.51
CA GLY A 109 -4.93 -14.18 3.20
C GLY A 109 -4.78 -12.92 4.05
N MET A 110 -3.86 -12.92 5.01
CA MET A 110 -3.48 -11.73 5.79
C MET A 110 -1.98 -11.52 5.77
N LEU A 111 -1.55 -10.29 5.50
CA LEU A 111 -0.17 -9.85 5.55
C LEU A 111 -0.03 -8.62 6.44
N SER A 112 0.36 -8.86 7.68
CA SER A 112 0.73 -7.84 8.65
C SER A 112 2.10 -8.18 9.23
N GLY A 113 2.79 -7.23 9.84
CA GLY A 113 4.14 -7.49 10.36
C GLY A 113 4.18 -8.40 11.62
N GLU A 114 3.05 -8.91 12.11
CA GLU A 114 3.01 -9.92 13.18
C GLU A 114 3.10 -11.36 12.62
N ILE A 115 2.97 -11.50 11.31
CA ILE A 115 3.01 -12.78 10.61
C ILE A 115 4.45 -13.22 10.41
N THR A 116 4.75 -14.46 10.79
CA THR A 116 6.10 -15.04 10.60
C THR A 116 6.46 -15.14 9.13
N GLN A 117 7.76 -15.05 8.81
CA GLN A 117 8.23 -15.09 7.41
C GLN A 117 7.77 -16.35 6.65
N ALA A 118 7.74 -17.51 7.31
CA ALA A 118 7.25 -18.75 6.72
C ALA A 118 5.75 -18.67 6.37
N LYS A 119 4.91 -18.15 7.28
CA LYS A 119 3.48 -17.95 7.02
C LYS A 119 3.25 -16.90 5.92
N ARG A 120 4.02 -15.80 5.94
CA ARG A 120 4.00 -14.75 4.91
C ARG A 120 4.25 -15.34 3.52
N THR A 121 5.29 -16.16 3.38
CA THR A 121 5.64 -16.82 2.12
C THR A 121 4.50 -17.71 1.62
N LYS A 122 3.94 -18.56 2.48
CA LYS A 122 2.80 -19.42 2.13
C LYS A 122 1.54 -18.64 1.74
N THR A 123 1.22 -17.56 2.47
CA THR A 123 0.10 -16.68 2.13
C THR A 123 0.27 -16.05 0.75
N LEU A 124 1.48 -15.60 0.44
CA LEU A 124 1.81 -15.04 -0.87
C LEU A 124 1.70 -16.07 -2.00
N GLU A 125 2.19 -17.30 -1.78
CA GLU A 125 2.06 -18.39 -2.75
C GLU A 125 0.59 -18.74 -3.02
N ASN A 126 -0.22 -18.84 -1.97
CA ASN A 126 -1.66 -19.09 -2.11
C ASN A 126 -2.38 -17.97 -2.89
N PHE A 127 -1.99 -16.71 -2.66
CA PHE A 127 -2.55 -15.59 -3.39
C PHE A 127 -2.11 -15.58 -4.87
N LYS A 128 -0.81 -15.77 -5.13
CA LYS A 128 -0.24 -15.82 -6.50
C LYS A 128 -0.78 -16.98 -7.34
N SER A 129 -1.05 -18.12 -6.71
CA SER A 129 -1.64 -19.29 -7.39
C SER A 129 -3.15 -19.19 -7.60
N GLY A 130 -3.80 -18.11 -7.16
CA GLY A 130 -5.25 -17.94 -7.23
C GLY A 130 -6.05 -18.78 -6.24
N ARG A 131 -5.38 -19.54 -5.35
CA ARG A 131 -6.07 -20.32 -4.30
C ARG A 131 -6.85 -19.42 -3.35
N SER A 132 -6.33 -18.23 -3.06
CA SER A 132 -7.04 -17.20 -2.32
C SER A 132 -7.23 -15.96 -3.19
N LYS A 133 -8.48 -15.59 -3.46
CA LYS A 133 -8.85 -14.41 -4.26
C LYS A 133 -8.55 -13.09 -3.54
N VAL A 134 -8.57 -13.09 -2.21
CA VAL A 134 -8.48 -11.87 -1.39
C VAL A 134 -7.24 -11.90 -0.50
N MET A 135 -6.55 -10.78 -0.38
CA MET A 135 -5.46 -10.59 0.59
C MET A 135 -5.63 -9.27 1.32
N VAL A 136 -5.59 -9.29 2.66
CA VAL A 136 -5.67 -8.08 3.49
C VAL A 136 -4.27 -7.73 3.98
N ALA A 137 -3.83 -6.48 3.82
CA ALA A 137 -2.47 -6.09 4.14
C ALA A 137 -2.34 -4.70 4.78
N THR A 138 -1.27 -4.52 5.57
CA THR A 138 -0.75 -3.18 5.95
C THR A 138 0.30 -2.71 4.96
N ASP A 139 0.54 -1.41 4.84
CA ASP A 139 1.58 -0.82 3.96
C ASP A 139 2.95 -1.43 4.16
N VAL A 140 3.43 -1.47 5.40
CA VAL A 140 4.76 -1.99 5.74
C VAL A 140 4.91 -3.46 5.33
N ALA A 141 3.86 -4.26 5.54
CA ALA A 141 3.86 -5.64 5.10
C ALA A 141 3.67 -5.76 3.58
N GLY A 142 3.02 -4.79 2.93
CA GLY A 142 2.80 -4.71 1.49
C GLY A 142 4.06 -4.37 0.70
N ARG A 143 4.92 -3.51 1.27
CA ARG A 143 6.18 -3.09 0.67
C ARG A 143 7.11 -4.30 0.47
N GLY A 144 7.71 -4.39 -0.73
CA GLY A 144 8.58 -5.51 -1.12
C GLY A 144 7.86 -6.79 -1.56
N ILE A 145 6.52 -6.80 -1.60
CA ILE A 145 5.77 -7.89 -2.23
C ILE A 145 5.77 -7.65 -3.76
N HIS A 146 6.54 -8.42 -4.51
CA HIS A 146 6.34 -8.56 -5.97
C HIS A 146 5.14 -9.45 -6.23
N VAL A 147 3.95 -8.89 -6.05
CA VAL A 147 2.70 -9.44 -6.58
C VAL A 147 2.18 -8.35 -7.50
N GLU A 148 2.31 -8.61 -8.79
CA GLU A 148 1.91 -7.74 -9.89
C GLU A 148 0.80 -8.46 -10.67
N GLY A 149 0.06 -7.72 -11.51
CA GLY A 149 -1.06 -8.29 -12.27
C GLY A 149 -2.29 -8.59 -11.42
N ILE A 150 -2.44 -7.87 -10.30
CA ILE A 150 -3.64 -7.97 -9.45
C ILE A 150 -4.77 -7.22 -10.13
N SER A 151 -5.97 -7.79 -10.20
CA SER A 151 -7.09 -7.13 -10.90
C SER A 151 -7.54 -5.85 -10.18
N HIS A 152 -7.59 -5.89 -8.85
CA HIS A 152 -8.14 -4.82 -8.04
C HIS A 152 -7.27 -4.52 -6.81
N VAL A 153 -7.14 -3.23 -6.49
CA VAL A 153 -6.62 -2.74 -5.21
C VAL A 153 -7.74 -2.01 -4.51
N VAL A 154 -7.96 -2.33 -3.23
CA VAL A 154 -8.94 -1.63 -2.39
C VAL A 154 -8.21 -0.93 -1.23
N ASN A 155 -8.28 0.40 -1.19
CA ASN A 155 -7.89 1.17 -0.01
C ASN A 155 -9.09 1.20 0.95
N TYR A 156 -9.14 0.24 1.88
CA TYR A 156 -10.21 0.19 2.89
C TYR A 156 -10.13 1.38 3.85
N ASN A 157 -8.91 1.85 4.11
CA ASN A 157 -8.62 3.15 4.69
C ASN A 157 -7.72 3.90 3.71
N LEU A 158 -7.95 5.21 3.56
CA LEU A 158 -6.99 6.07 2.87
C LEU A 158 -5.66 6.07 3.64
N PRO A 159 -4.52 6.03 2.93
CA PRO A 159 -3.22 6.08 3.57
C PRO A 159 -2.96 7.46 4.17
N GLU A 160 -2.33 7.50 5.34
CA GLU A 160 -1.90 8.74 6.00
C GLU A 160 -0.75 9.42 5.25
N ASP A 161 0.06 8.64 4.53
CA ASP A 161 1.13 9.11 3.65
C ASP A 161 0.68 9.01 2.18
N PRO A 162 0.61 10.12 1.42
CA PRO A 162 0.29 10.10 0.00
C PRO A 162 1.16 9.16 -0.83
N GLU A 163 2.44 8.97 -0.48
CA GLU A 163 3.31 8.05 -1.21
C GLU A 163 2.83 6.60 -1.09
N ASP A 164 2.25 6.22 0.05
CA ASP A 164 1.66 4.89 0.24
C ASP A 164 0.48 4.68 -0.71
N TYR A 165 -0.28 5.72 -1.06
CA TYR A 165 -1.35 5.60 -2.06
C TYR A 165 -0.79 5.11 -3.39
N VAL A 166 0.25 5.78 -3.90
CA VAL A 166 0.92 5.41 -5.17
C VAL A 166 1.49 3.99 -5.09
N HIS A 167 2.13 3.64 -3.97
CA HIS A 167 2.68 2.29 -3.77
C HIS A 167 1.63 1.18 -3.71
N ARG A 168 0.44 1.47 -3.15
CA ARG A 168 -0.69 0.55 -3.09
C ARG A 168 -1.31 0.34 -4.46
N ILE A 169 -1.64 1.41 -5.18
CA ILE A 169 -2.29 1.29 -6.49
C ILE A 169 -1.33 0.72 -7.55
N GLY A 170 -0.03 0.94 -7.39
CA GLY A 170 1.00 0.33 -8.25
C GLY A 170 1.09 -1.20 -8.16
N ARG A 171 0.27 -1.88 -7.33
CA ARG A 171 0.12 -3.35 -7.34
C ARG A 171 -0.76 -3.86 -8.49
N THR A 172 -1.51 -2.97 -9.12
CA THR A 172 -2.33 -3.25 -10.30
C THR A 172 -1.85 -2.42 -11.50
N GLY A 173 -2.40 -2.67 -12.70
CA GLY A 173 -2.14 -1.84 -13.89
C GLY A 173 -0.73 -1.94 -14.51
N ARG A 174 0.06 -2.98 -14.21
CA ARG A 174 1.42 -3.15 -14.76
C ARG A 174 1.42 -3.94 -16.09
N ALA A 175 2.45 -3.73 -16.90
CA ALA A 175 2.73 -4.47 -18.14
C ALA A 175 1.61 -4.43 -19.21
N GLY A 176 0.93 -3.29 -19.36
CA GLY A 176 -0.12 -3.09 -20.37
C GLY A 176 -1.50 -3.64 -20.01
N ALA A 177 -1.65 -4.24 -18.82
CA ALA A 177 -2.96 -4.62 -18.28
C ALA A 177 -3.63 -3.42 -17.62
N THR A 178 -4.96 -3.31 -17.75
CA THR A 178 -5.77 -2.33 -17.03
C THR A 178 -6.00 -2.81 -15.60
N GLY A 179 -5.70 -1.95 -14.63
CA GLY A 179 -5.95 -2.20 -13.22
C GLY A 179 -7.05 -1.32 -12.66
N VAL A 180 -7.73 -1.76 -11.60
CA VAL A 180 -8.72 -0.93 -10.89
C VAL A 180 -8.26 -0.67 -9.46
N SER A 181 -8.24 0.60 -9.05
CA SER A 181 -8.08 1.00 -7.65
C SER A 181 -9.38 1.59 -7.14
N ILE A 182 -9.85 1.10 -5.99
CA ILE A 182 -11.06 1.60 -5.33
C ILE A 182 -10.67 2.04 -3.92
N SER A 183 -10.93 3.30 -3.60
CA SER A 183 -10.63 3.86 -2.28
C SER A 183 -11.89 4.23 -1.56
N PHE A 184 -11.99 3.86 -0.28
CA PHE A 184 -13.08 4.27 0.58
C PHE A 184 -12.69 5.53 1.33
N ALA A 185 -13.41 6.61 1.07
CA ALA A 185 -13.28 7.86 1.81
C ALA A 185 -14.47 7.98 2.76
N SER A 186 -14.19 7.99 4.07
CA SER A 186 -15.20 8.15 5.11
C SER A 186 -14.98 9.40 5.93
N GLU A 187 -15.89 9.64 6.87
CA GLU A 187 -15.76 10.69 7.89
C GLU A 187 -14.44 10.63 8.67
N ASP A 188 -13.79 9.46 8.72
CA ASP A 188 -12.54 9.25 9.46
C ASP A 188 -11.27 9.60 8.67
N ASP A 189 -11.33 9.68 7.34
CA ASP A 189 -10.12 9.76 6.50
C ASP A 189 -10.26 10.55 5.20
N ALA A 190 -11.45 11.02 4.83
CA ALA A 190 -11.65 11.83 3.61
C ALA A 190 -10.80 13.12 3.59
N PHE A 191 -10.39 13.63 4.74
CA PHE A 191 -9.49 14.79 4.84
C PHE A 191 -8.06 14.50 4.37
N LEU A 192 -7.69 13.24 4.11
CA LEU A 192 -6.40 12.85 3.53
C LEU A 192 -6.38 12.94 2.00
N LEU A 193 -7.54 13.06 1.34
CA LEU A 193 -7.63 13.14 -0.12
C LEU A 193 -6.85 14.32 -0.72
N PRO A 194 -6.88 15.55 -0.18
CA PRO A 194 -6.18 16.68 -0.79
C PRO A 194 -4.67 16.47 -0.94
N ASP A 195 -4.02 15.84 0.05
CA ASP A 195 -2.58 15.55 -0.01
C ASP A 195 -2.28 14.47 -1.06
N ILE A 196 -3.17 13.48 -1.20
CA ILE A 196 -3.10 12.46 -2.26
C ILE A 196 -3.26 13.10 -3.64
N GLU A 197 -4.28 13.93 -3.83
CA GLU A 197 -4.53 14.63 -5.10
C GLU A 197 -3.38 15.56 -5.49
N THR A 198 -2.77 16.23 -4.50
CA THR A 198 -1.58 17.07 -4.71
C THR A 198 -0.41 16.25 -5.24
N LEU A 199 -0.15 15.07 -4.66
CA LEU A 199 0.90 14.16 -5.15
C LEU A 199 0.57 13.60 -6.54
N LEU A 200 -0.70 13.32 -6.81
CA LEU A 200 -1.16 12.82 -8.12
C LEU A 200 -1.20 13.89 -9.20
N GLY A 201 -1.21 15.18 -8.84
CA GLY A 201 -1.32 16.31 -9.74
C GLY A 201 -2.72 16.50 -10.37
N HIS A 202 -3.74 15.77 -9.87
CA HIS A 202 -5.13 15.86 -10.34
C HIS A 202 -6.10 15.41 -9.25
N SER A 203 -7.35 15.89 -9.34
CA SER A 203 -8.41 15.50 -8.40
C SER A 203 -8.98 14.11 -8.70
N LEU A 204 -9.34 13.39 -7.65
CA LEU A 204 -9.97 12.07 -7.72
C LEU A 204 -11.49 12.22 -7.73
N ALA A 205 -12.15 11.57 -8.68
CA ALA A 205 -13.61 11.58 -8.76
C ALA A 205 -14.22 10.80 -7.58
N CYS A 206 -14.85 11.55 -6.67
CA CYS A 206 -15.57 11.00 -5.53
C CYS A 206 -17.02 10.73 -5.91
N THR A 207 -17.47 9.48 -5.77
CA THR A 207 -18.82 9.05 -6.12
C THR A 207 -19.42 8.20 -4.98
N PRO A 208 -20.74 8.14 -4.81
CA PRO A 208 -21.35 7.12 -3.96
C PRO A 208 -21.03 5.71 -4.50
N PRO A 209 -20.92 4.68 -3.64
CA PRO A 209 -20.80 3.32 -4.11
C PRO A 209 -22.03 2.94 -4.94
N PRO A 210 -21.89 2.07 -5.95
CA PRO A 210 -23.03 1.63 -6.75
C PRO A 210 -24.07 0.95 -5.85
N LEU A 211 -25.31 1.45 -5.89
CA LEU A 211 -26.42 0.90 -5.14
C LEU A 211 -26.76 -0.48 -5.70
N ARG A 212 -26.75 -1.52 -4.86
CA ARG A 212 -27.47 -2.75 -5.18
C ARG A 212 -28.94 -2.59 -4.79
N GLU A 213 -29.83 -2.85 -5.74
CA GLU A 213 -31.20 -3.24 -5.42
C GLU A 213 -31.12 -4.52 -4.57
N ARG A 214 -31.38 -4.37 -3.27
CA ARG A 214 -31.46 -5.53 -2.37
C ARG A 214 -32.69 -6.34 -2.77
N SER A 215 -32.47 -7.49 -3.42
CA SER A 215 -33.51 -8.50 -3.65
C SER A 215 -33.82 -9.26 -2.36
#